data_AF-A0A3P5YU48-F1
#
_entry.id   AF-A0A3P5YU48-F1
#
_cell.length_a   1.000
_cell.length_b   1.000
_cell.length_c   1.000
_cell.angle_alpha   90.00
_cell.angle_beta   90.00
_cell.angle_gamma   90.00
#
_symmetry.space_group_name_H-M   'P 1'
#
loop_
_entity.id
_entity.type
_entity.pdbx_description
1 polymer ?
#
loop_
_entity_poly.entity_id
_entity_poly.type
_entity_poly.pdbx_seq_one_letter_code
_entity_poly.pdbx_strand_id
1 'polypeptide(L)'
;MNLLPSSTSVTPASDSDTSAEKSPEICEGCGSRDSWITHSARFRCIIHFYCTHCLLRKHPTSFCPSCFAFYDSSPPHHSRRVSCSDCGSYTHIHCAADDANSNSTPYRCPPCRDPDSFSFFRPIVDANGVRCVDKSLSAAFLCAAKISASSMNKAVSLAKCEAERKGKDAAVARKRAREALDDVIKLDEKAKSDVELSANRDQKPSLSPASTNSYQLKKPKADHPSVKQEH
;
A
#
# COMPACT_ATOMS: atom_id res chain seq x y z
N MET A 1 -34.32 33.18 -23.01
CA MET A 1 -33.54 32.75 -21.83
C MET A 1 -34.24 31.54 -21.26
N ASN A 2 -33.61 30.36 -21.30
CA ASN A 2 -33.87 29.19 -20.46
C ASN A 2 -32.80 28.15 -20.84
N LEU A 3 -31.75 28.06 -20.02
CA LEU A 3 -30.70 27.05 -20.10
C LEU A 3 -31.18 25.81 -19.35
N LEU A 4 -31.21 24.65 -20.01
CA LEU A 4 -31.22 23.35 -19.34
C LEU A 4 -29.78 22.78 -19.35
N PRO A 5 -29.29 22.21 -18.24
CA PRO A 5 -27.94 21.67 -18.15
C PRO A 5 -27.86 20.24 -18.73
N SER A 6 -26.83 20.02 -19.56
CA SER A 6 -26.42 18.71 -20.07
C SER A 6 -26.01 17.79 -18.92
N SER A 7 -26.72 16.66 -18.80
CA SER A 7 -26.33 15.56 -17.92
C SER A 7 -25.05 14.92 -18.46
N THR A 8 -23.95 15.07 -17.72
CA THR A 8 -22.72 14.29 -17.95
C THR A 8 -22.89 12.96 -17.23
N SER A 9 -23.13 11.90 -17.99
CA SER A 9 -23.06 10.52 -17.50
C SER A 9 -21.61 10.19 -17.16
N VAL A 10 -21.31 10.08 -15.87
CA VAL A 10 -20.08 9.45 -15.38
C VAL A 10 -20.17 7.95 -15.61
N THR A 11 -19.46 7.43 -16.60
CA THR A 11 -19.14 6.01 -16.72
C THR A 11 -18.23 5.60 -15.56
N PRO A 12 -18.63 4.64 -14.70
CA PRO A 12 -17.68 3.99 -13.82
C PRO A 12 -16.78 3.09 -14.66
N ALA A 13 -15.48 3.33 -14.61
CA ALA A 13 -14.49 2.38 -15.09
C ALA A 13 -14.75 1.04 -14.38
N SER A 14 -15.05 0.02 -15.17
CA SER A 14 -15.22 -1.33 -14.70
C SER A 14 -13.84 -1.89 -14.35
N ASP A 15 -13.45 -1.77 -13.08
CA ASP A 15 -12.35 -2.56 -12.54
C ASP A 15 -12.79 -4.03 -12.56
N SER A 16 -12.43 -4.71 -13.65
CA SER A 16 -12.52 -6.17 -13.75
C SER A 16 -11.38 -6.78 -12.94
N ASP A 17 -11.41 -6.60 -11.63
CA ASP A 17 -10.65 -7.46 -10.73
C ASP A 17 -11.42 -8.77 -10.64
N THR A 18 -10.95 -9.78 -11.37
CA THR A 18 -11.31 -11.17 -11.11
C THR A 18 -10.65 -11.57 -9.79
N SER A 19 -11.13 -10.99 -8.69
CA SER A 19 -10.80 -11.41 -7.35
C SER A 19 -11.52 -12.74 -7.17
N ALA A 20 -10.81 -13.83 -7.45
CA ALA A 20 -11.25 -15.17 -7.05
C ALA A 20 -11.71 -15.05 -5.59
N GLU A 21 -13.00 -15.27 -5.34
CA GLU A 21 -13.62 -15.06 -4.04
C GLU A 21 -12.84 -15.86 -2.99
N LYS A 22 -11.94 -15.18 -2.26
CA LYS A 22 -11.21 -15.80 -1.16
C LYS A 22 -12.19 -16.00 -0.03
N SER A 23 -12.81 -17.18 -0.01
CA SER A 23 -13.70 -17.57 1.07
C SER A 23 -12.89 -17.78 2.36
N PRO A 24 -13.31 -17.23 3.51
CA PRO A 24 -12.70 -17.51 4.81
C PRO A 24 -12.93 -18.97 5.28
N GLU A 25 -13.60 -19.79 4.48
CA GLU A 25 -13.96 -21.17 4.80
C GLU A 25 -12.80 -22.17 4.59
N ILE A 26 -11.78 -21.80 3.80
CA ILE A 26 -10.68 -22.69 3.45
C ILE A 26 -9.37 -22.09 3.95
N CYS A 27 -8.61 -22.88 4.71
CA CYS A 27 -7.27 -22.49 5.10
C CYS A 27 -6.34 -22.48 3.88
N GLU A 28 -5.80 -21.33 3.50
CA GLU A 28 -4.85 -21.19 2.39
C GLU A 28 -3.46 -21.81 2.69
N GLY A 29 -3.23 -22.25 3.94
CA GLY A 29 -2.00 -22.92 4.34
C GLY A 29 -2.02 -24.44 4.13
N CYS A 30 -3.13 -25.11 4.45
CA CYS A 30 -3.25 -26.57 4.40
C CYS A 30 -4.42 -27.07 3.53
N GLY A 31 -5.25 -26.18 2.98
CA GLY A 31 -6.42 -26.53 2.17
C GLY A 31 -7.61 -27.08 2.95
N SER A 32 -7.53 -27.19 4.28
CA SER A 32 -8.63 -27.73 5.08
C SER A 32 -9.83 -26.79 5.06
N ARG A 33 -11.02 -27.36 4.79
CA ARG A 33 -12.34 -26.71 4.90
C ARG A 33 -12.98 -26.93 6.27
N ASP A 34 -12.41 -27.81 7.09
CA ASP A 34 -12.93 -28.19 8.40
C ASP A 34 -12.20 -27.45 9.55
N SER A 35 -11.50 -26.37 9.22
CA SER A 35 -10.89 -25.53 10.24
C SER A 35 -11.99 -24.90 11.09
N TRP A 36 -11.99 -25.19 12.39
CA TRP A 36 -12.98 -24.63 13.30
C TRP A 36 -12.98 -23.10 13.28
N ILE A 37 -11.80 -22.49 13.16
CA ILE A 37 -11.64 -21.04 13.13
C ILE A 37 -10.56 -20.68 12.11
N THR A 38 -10.86 -19.71 11.26
CA THR A 38 -9.93 -19.09 10.32
C THR A 38 -9.61 -17.66 10.75
N HIS A 39 -8.38 -17.26 10.46
CA HIS A 39 -7.80 -15.97 10.84
C HIS A 39 -7.30 -15.25 9.59
N SER A 40 -7.59 -13.97 9.49
CA SER A 40 -7.10 -13.12 8.41
C SER A 40 -5.69 -12.63 8.71
N ALA A 41 -4.76 -12.73 7.76
CA ALA A 41 -3.44 -12.15 7.89
C ALA A 41 -2.97 -11.61 6.54
N ARG A 42 -2.33 -10.44 6.56
CA ARG A 42 -1.68 -9.88 5.40
C ARG A 42 -0.33 -10.56 5.19
N PHE A 43 -0.15 -11.16 4.03
CA PHE A 43 1.12 -11.72 3.57
C PHE A 43 1.38 -11.23 2.16
N ARG A 44 2.58 -10.66 1.91
CA ARG A 44 2.98 -10.09 0.60
C ARG A 44 1.91 -9.17 -0.02
N CYS A 45 1.35 -8.29 0.81
CA CYS A 45 0.30 -7.32 0.44
C CYS A 45 -1.10 -7.88 0.15
N ILE A 46 -1.29 -9.19 0.18
CA ILE A 46 -2.58 -9.83 -0.04
C ILE A 46 -3.12 -10.31 1.32
N ILE A 47 -4.44 -10.25 1.50
CA ILE A 47 -5.08 -10.85 2.67
C ILE A 47 -5.23 -12.35 2.41
N HIS A 48 -4.79 -13.15 3.36
CA HIS A 48 -4.90 -14.60 3.34
C HIS A 48 -5.67 -15.09 4.57
N PHE A 49 -6.36 -16.22 4.43
CA PHE A 49 -7.06 -16.88 5.52
C PHE A 49 -6.34 -18.16 5.96
N TYR A 50 -6.03 -18.27 7.25
CA TYR A 50 -5.31 -19.41 7.80
C TYR A 50 -6.06 -19.97 9.01
N CYS A 51 -6.08 -21.30 9.17
CA CYS A 51 -6.46 -21.89 10.45
C CYS A 51 -5.43 -21.52 11.54
N THR A 52 -5.82 -21.65 12.82
CA THR A 52 -4.95 -21.36 13.97
C THR A 52 -3.56 -21.98 13.83
N HIS A 53 -3.47 -23.26 13.45
CA HIS A 53 -2.21 -23.96 13.29
C HIS A 53 -1.32 -23.37 12.18
N CYS A 54 -1.89 -23.15 10.99
CA CYS A 54 -1.13 -22.60 9.85
C CYS A 54 -0.68 -21.16 10.11
N LEU A 55 -1.52 -20.34 10.76
CA LEU A 55 -1.12 -18.97 11.11
C LEU A 55 0.08 -19.00 12.04
N LEU A 56 0.01 -19.78 13.13
CA LEU A 56 1.12 -19.89 14.08
C LEU A 56 2.40 -20.42 13.40
N ARG A 57 2.28 -21.43 12.52
CA ARG A 57 3.43 -21.98 11.77
C ARG A 57 4.05 -20.97 10.80
N LYS A 58 3.27 -20.04 10.23
CA LYS A 58 3.76 -18.98 9.33
C LYS A 58 4.38 -17.79 10.07
N HIS A 59 4.19 -17.69 11.38
CA HIS A 59 4.67 -16.58 12.21
C HIS A 59 5.57 -17.06 13.37
N PRO A 60 6.65 -17.82 13.10
CA PRO A 60 7.46 -18.49 14.12
C PRO A 60 8.19 -17.55 15.09
N THR A 61 8.35 -16.27 14.71
CA THR A 61 9.05 -15.24 15.51
C THR A 61 8.09 -14.29 16.22
N SER A 62 6.78 -14.47 16.08
CA SER A 62 5.76 -13.58 16.67
C SER A 62 5.25 -14.04 18.05
N PHE A 63 5.66 -15.22 18.52
CA PHE A 63 5.24 -15.77 19.80
C PHE A 63 6.18 -16.87 20.30
N CYS A 64 6.04 -17.25 21.57
CA CYS A 64 6.70 -18.43 22.13
C CYS A 64 5.90 -19.71 21.82
N PRO A 65 6.46 -20.72 21.14
CA PRO A 65 5.73 -21.94 20.78
C PRO A 65 5.36 -22.84 21.96
N SER A 66 6.00 -22.67 23.12
CA SER A 66 5.68 -23.48 24.32
C SER A 66 4.59 -22.86 25.20
N CYS A 67 4.55 -21.53 25.34
CA CYS A 67 3.59 -20.85 26.24
C CYS A 67 2.60 -19.92 25.52
N PHE A 68 2.68 -19.81 24.20
CA PHE A 68 1.81 -18.96 23.37
C PHE A 68 1.83 -17.46 23.70
N ALA A 69 2.82 -17.00 24.46
CA ALA A 69 3.04 -15.59 24.72
C ALA A 69 3.36 -14.86 23.39
N PHE A 70 2.45 -14.00 22.97
CA PHE A 70 2.59 -13.16 21.78
C PHE A 70 3.61 -12.04 22.02
N TYR A 71 4.45 -11.78 21.02
CA TYR A 71 5.44 -10.73 21.01
C TYR A 71 4.91 -9.54 20.21
N ASP A 72 4.47 -8.50 20.91
CA ASP A 72 3.96 -7.29 20.27
C ASP A 72 5.11 -6.50 19.64
N SER A 73 5.46 -6.84 18.40
CA SER A 73 6.49 -6.23 17.53
C SER A 73 7.93 -6.17 18.09
N SER A 74 8.13 -6.52 19.37
CA SER A 74 9.42 -6.62 20.04
C SER A 74 9.55 -8.02 20.65
N PRO A 75 10.25 -8.94 19.98
CA PRO A 75 10.52 -10.26 20.57
C PRO A 75 11.36 -10.11 21.85
N PRO A 76 11.34 -11.11 22.75
CA PRO A 76 12.13 -11.05 23.98
C PRO A 76 13.60 -10.79 23.68
N HIS A 77 14.28 -10.06 24.55
CA HIS A 77 15.72 -9.81 24.41
C HIS A 77 16.50 -11.11 24.16
N HIS A 78 17.56 -11.07 23.35
CA HIS A 78 18.31 -12.27 22.95
C HIS A 78 18.79 -13.11 24.14
N SER A 79 19.13 -12.48 25.27
CA SER A 79 19.54 -13.18 26.50
C SER A 79 18.41 -13.92 27.23
N ARG A 80 17.15 -13.66 26.89
CA ARG A 80 15.96 -14.29 27.49
C ARG A 80 15.24 -15.23 26.52
N ARG A 81 15.82 -15.51 25.36
CA ARG A 81 15.26 -16.40 24.36
C ARG A 81 16.32 -17.33 23.77
N VAL A 82 15.84 -18.43 23.22
CA VAL A 82 16.60 -19.32 22.35
C VAL A 82 15.91 -19.35 20.97
N SER A 83 16.70 -19.50 19.92
CA SER A 83 16.21 -19.65 18.55
C SER A 83 16.23 -21.11 18.16
N CYS A 84 15.15 -21.61 17.58
CA CYS A 84 15.13 -22.94 16.99
C CYS A 84 16.11 -23.03 15.82
N SER A 85 16.92 -24.09 15.78
CA SER A 85 17.92 -24.32 14.73
C SER A 85 17.32 -24.55 13.34
N ASP A 86 16.10 -25.07 13.23
CA ASP A 86 15.51 -25.42 11.94
C ASP A 86 14.63 -24.30 11.34
N CYS A 87 13.86 -23.60 12.17
CA CYS A 87 12.86 -22.62 11.69
C CYS A 87 13.06 -21.19 12.22
N GLY A 88 14.07 -20.96 13.07
CA GLY A 88 14.34 -19.65 13.67
C GLY A 88 13.28 -19.17 14.67
N SER A 89 12.36 -20.03 15.10
CA SER A 89 11.33 -19.67 16.09
C SER A 89 11.94 -19.24 17.42
N TYR A 90 11.38 -18.21 18.05
CA TYR A 90 11.84 -17.69 19.33
C TYR A 90 11.09 -18.32 20.49
N THR A 91 11.83 -18.95 21.42
CA THR A 91 11.27 -19.53 22.65
C THR A 91 11.91 -18.85 23.85
N HIS A 92 11.15 -18.57 24.91
CA HIS A 92 11.76 -18.10 26.16
C HIS A 92 12.76 -19.14 26.69
N ILE A 93 13.85 -18.68 27.29
CA ILE A 93 14.87 -19.58 27.83
C ILE A 93 14.29 -20.57 28.86
N HIS A 94 13.38 -20.10 29.73
CA HIS A 94 12.67 -20.95 30.69
C HIS A 94 11.64 -21.89 30.05
N CYS A 95 11.10 -21.54 28.88
CA CYS A 95 10.20 -22.39 28.11
C CYS A 95 10.92 -23.43 27.26
N ALA A 96 12.25 -23.33 27.18
CA ALA A 96 13.13 -24.29 26.54
C ALA A 96 13.84 -25.21 27.56
N ALA A 97 13.59 -25.02 28.86
CA ALA A 97 14.38 -25.60 29.95
C ALA A 97 14.39 -27.13 29.97
N ASP A 98 13.34 -27.78 29.46
CA ASP A 98 13.30 -29.25 29.36
C ASP A 98 14.27 -29.80 28.29
N ASP A 99 14.68 -28.99 27.32
CA ASP A 99 15.60 -29.37 26.23
C ASP A 99 16.97 -28.71 26.34
N ALA A 100 17.05 -27.50 26.91
CA ALA A 100 18.28 -26.73 27.05
C ALA A 100 19.25 -27.32 28.10
N ASN A 101 18.80 -28.26 28.93
CA ASN A 101 19.64 -28.97 29.89
C ASN A 101 20.48 -30.09 29.22
N SER A 102 20.21 -30.40 27.94
CA SER A 102 21.05 -31.27 27.12
C SER A 102 22.12 -30.45 26.42
N ASN A 103 23.29 -30.32 27.06
CA ASN A 103 24.46 -29.55 26.57
C ASN A 103 25.01 -29.99 25.19
N SER A 104 24.40 -30.97 24.52
CA SER A 104 24.90 -31.60 23.29
C SER A 104 24.07 -31.33 22.04
N THR A 105 22.88 -30.73 22.13
CA THR A 105 22.02 -30.53 20.94
C THR A 105 21.50 -29.09 20.82
N PRO A 106 21.54 -28.50 19.61
CA PRO A 106 20.92 -27.21 19.38
C PRO A 106 19.40 -27.28 19.61
N TYR A 107 18.85 -26.24 20.24
CA TYR A 107 17.43 -26.20 20.59
C TYR A 107 16.51 -26.34 19.36
N ARG A 108 15.51 -27.20 19.47
CA ARG A 108 14.43 -27.38 18.48
C ARG A 108 13.10 -27.08 19.14
N CYS A 109 12.28 -26.22 18.52
CA CYS A 109 10.95 -25.92 19.04
C CYS A 109 9.99 -27.12 18.87
N PRO A 110 8.88 -27.19 19.63
CA PRO A 110 7.94 -28.30 19.56
C PRO A 110 7.50 -28.69 18.13
N PRO A 111 7.16 -27.74 17.23
CA PRO A 111 6.82 -28.07 15.84
C PRO A 111 7.96 -28.69 15.00
N CYS A 112 9.22 -28.43 15.35
CA CYS A 112 10.39 -28.97 14.61
C CYS A 112 10.90 -30.28 15.22
N ARG A 113 10.57 -30.56 16.49
CA ARG A 113 10.85 -31.84 17.14
C ARG A 113 9.94 -32.94 16.59
N ASP A 114 8.71 -32.59 16.24
CA ASP A 114 7.71 -33.53 15.71
C ASP A 114 6.94 -32.88 14.53
N PRO A 115 7.56 -32.74 13.34
CA PRO A 115 6.96 -32.00 12.23
C PRO A 115 5.67 -32.63 11.69
N ASP A 116 5.57 -33.97 11.75
CA ASP A 116 4.50 -34.74 11.11
C ASP A 116 3.26 -34.85 12.01
N SER A 117 3.44 -34.97 13.33
CA SER A 117 2.33 -35.21 14.25
C SER A 117 1.88 -33.95 15.01
N PHE A 118 2.79 -32.97 15.17
CA PHE A 118 2.53 -31.77 15.96
C PHE A 118 1.47 -30.87 15.34
N SER A 119 0.47 -30.50 16.15
CA SER A 119 -0.46 -29.42 15.86
C SER A 119 -0.53 -28.44 17.03
N PHE A 120 -0.52 -27.15 16.70
CA PHE A 120 -0.76 -26.09 17.69
C PHE A 120 -2.22 -26.04 18.16
N PHE A 121 -3.13 -26.57 17.35
CA PHE A 121 -4.55 -26.45 17.58
C PHE A 121 -5.28 -27.66 17.01
N ARG A 122 -5.60 -28.61 17.88
CA ARG A 122 -6.43 -29.78 17.60
C ARG A 122 -7.58 -29.77 18.59
N PRO A 123 -8.78 -29.32 18.20
CA PRO A 123 -9.94 -29.29 19.08
C PRO A 123 -10.22 -30.68 19.65
N ILE A 124 -10.59 -30.73 20.93
CA ILE A 124 -11.05 -31.98 21.54
C ILE A 124 -12.48 -32.18 21.02
N VAL A 125 -12.81 -33.40 20.58
CA VAL A 125 -14.16 -33.75 20.15
C VAL A 125 -14.72 -34.69 21.20
N ASP A 126 -15.83 -34.32 21.82
CA ASP A 126 -16.49 -35.16 22.83
C ASP A 126 -17.28 -36.32 22.19
N ALA A 127 -17.86 -37.18 23.03
CA ALA A 127 -18.64 -38.33 22.56
C ALA A 127 -19.88 -37.95 21.73
N ASN A 128 -20.35 -36.70 21.83
CA ASN A 128 -21.50 -36.19 21.07
C ASN A 128 -21.07 -35.49 19.76
N GLY A 129 -19.77 -35.47 19.45
CA GLY A 129 -19.23 -34.79 18.28
C GLY A 129 -19.05 -33.28 18.47
N VAL A 130 -19.18 -32.75 19.69
CA VAL A 130 -19.01 -31.33 19.98
C VAL A 130 -17.53 -31.00 20.16
N ARG A 131 -17.07 -29.95 19.49
CA ARG A 131 -15.70 -29.43 19.64
C ARG A 131 -15.57 -28.61 20.93
N CYS A 132 -14.56 -28.90 21.72
CA CYS A 132 -14.24 -28.19 22.96
C CYS A 132 -12.78 -27.68 22.97
N VAL A 133 -12.58 -26.59 23.70
CA VAL A 133 -11.30 -25.87 23.84
C VAL A 133 -10.87 -25.96 25.30
N ASP A 134 -9.68 -26.49 25.54
CA ASP A 134 -9.06 -26.46 26.86
C ASP A 134 -8.24 -25.17 27.08
N LYS A 135 -7.58 -25.07 28.24
CA LYS A 135 -6.75 -23.90 28.56
C LYS A 135 -5.57 -23.73 27.58
N SER A 136 -5.00 -24.82 27.07
CA SER A 136 -3.86 -24.76 26.15
C SER A 136 -4.28 -24.30 24.76
N LEU A 137 -5.36 -24.88 24.23
CA LEU A 137 -5.98 -24.54 22.96
C LEU A 137 -6.48 -23.09 22.97
N SER A 138 -7.05 -22.61 24.08
CA SER A 138 -7.48 -21.19 24.18
C SER A 138 -6.28 -20.23 24.14
N ALA A 139 -5.14 -20.59 24.73
CA ALA A 139 -3.91 -19.80 24.63
C ALA A 139 -3.37 -19.76 23.19
N ALA A 140 -3.33 -20.91 22.49
CA ALA A 140 -2.94 -20.98 21.09
C ALA A 140 -3.88 -20.15 20.19
N PHE A 141 -5.20 -20.25 20.42
CA PHE A 141 -6.20 -19.46 19.71
C PHE A 141 -6.02 -17.96 19.94
N LEU A 142 -5.89 -17.54 21.20
CA LEU A 142 -5.68 -16.13 21.54
C LEU A 142 -4.39 -15.58 20.93
N CYS A 143 -3.33 -16.39 20.89
CA CYS A 143 -2.08 -16.02 20.26
C CYS A 143 -2.25 -15.79 18.74
N ALA A 144 -2.92 -16.72 18.05
CA ALA A 144 -3.25 -16.59 16.64
C ALA A 144 -4.10 -15.33 16.37
N ALA A 145 -5.11 -15.09 17.20
CA ALA A 145 -5.95 -13.89 17.09
C ALA A 145 -5.14 -12.59 17.25
N LYS A 146 -4.19 -12.54 18.18
CA LYS A 146 -3.28 -11.39 18.35
C LYS A 146 -2.36 -11.17 17.14
N ILE A 147 -1.83 -12.25 16.56
CA ILE A 147 -1.03 -12.19 15.33
C ILE A 147 -1.87 -11.65 14.18
N SER A 148 -3.08 -12.19 14.01
CA SER A 148 -4.05 -11.73 13.00
C SER A 148 -4.37 -10.25 13.16
N ALA A 149 -4.72 -9.81 14.37
CA ALA A 149 -4.99 -8.41 14.67
C ALA A 149 -3.79 -7.50 14.38
N SER A 150 -2.58 -7.89 14.80
CA SER A 150 -1.35 -7.13 14.51
C SER A 150 -1.08 -7.03 13.01
N SER A 151 -1.28 -8.14 12.28
CA SER A 151 -1.12 -8.20 10.82
C SER A 151 -2.11 -7.29 10.09
N MET A 152 -3.38 -7.33 10.51
CA MET A 152 -4.43 -6.50 9.92
C MET A 152 -4.29 -5.02 10.30
N ASN A 153 -3.85 -4.70 11.51
CA ASN A 153 -3.53 -3.31 11.89
C ASN A 153 -2.42 -2.73 11.01
N LYS A 154 -1.37 -3.51 10.72
CA LYS A 154 -0.32 -3.12 9.76
C LYS A 154 -0.90 -2.93 8.36
N ALA A 155 -1.80 -3.81 7.93
CA ALA A 155 -2.50 -3.69 6.64
C ALA A 155 -3.30 -2.39 6.53
N VAL A 156 -4.07 -2.06 7.57
CA VAL A 156 -4.88 -0.84 7.64
C VAL A 156 -3.99 0.40 7.60
N SER A 157 -2.91 0.43 8.38
CA SER A 157 -1.98 1.56 8.37
C SER A 157 -1.37 1.80 6.98
N LEU A 158 -0.92 0.73 6.30
CA LEU A 158 -0.40 0.84 4.94
C LEU A 158 -1.46 1.33 3.95
N ALA A 159 -2.68 0.80 4.03
CA ALA A 159 -3.78 1.22 3.16
C ALA A 159 -4.13 2.71 3.37
N LYS A 160 -4.12 3.19 4.62
CA LYS A 160 -4.31 4.62 4.93
C LYS A 160 -3.20 5.49 4.32
N CYS A 161 -1.94 5.11 4.49
CA CYS A 161 -0.81 5.84 3.90
C CYS A 161 -0.89 5.86 2.36
N GLU A 162 -1.26 4.74 1.73
CA GLU A 162 -1.40 4.66 0.28
C GLU A 162 -2.56 5.52 -0.23
N ALA A 163 -3.71 5.49 0.44
CA ALA A 163 -4.87 6.31 0.10
C ALA A 163 -4.55 7.81 0.22
N GLU A 164 -3.84 8.21 1.28
CA GLU A 164 -3.41 9.61 1.45
C GLU A 164 -2.48 10.06 0.33
N ARG A 165 -1.46 9.25 0.00
CA ARG A 165 -0.54 9.54 -1.11
C ARG A 165 -1.28 9.67 -2.44
N LYS A 166 -2.14 8.70 -2.78
CA LYS A 166 -2.95 8.75 -4.01
C LYS A 166 -3.88 9.97 -4.04
N GLY A 167 -4.44 10.36 -2.89
CA GLY A 167 -5.25 11.57 -2.76
C GLY A 167 -4.48 12.85 -3.10
N LYS A 168 -3.24 12.98 -2.59
CA LYS A 168 -2.34 14.10 -2.89
C LYS A 168 -1.92 14.13 -4.36
N ASP A 169 -1.51 12.98 -4.90
CA ASP A 169 -1.10 12.85 -6.30
C ASP A 169 -2.25 13.23 -7.26
N ALA A 170 -3.46 12.75 -6.97
CA ALA A 170 -4.64 13.08 -7.74
C ALA A 170 -5.02 14.57 -7.65
N ALA A 171 -4.84 15.21 -6.49
CA ALA A 171 -5.09 16.64 -6.34
C ALA A 171 -4.13 17.49 -7.19
N VAL A 172 -2.83 17.15 -7.19
CA VAL A 172 -1.82 17.82 -8.02
C VAL A 172 -2.10 17.59 -9.51
N ALA A 173 -2.43 16.37 -9.92
CA ALA A 173 -2.79 16.06 -11.30
C ALA A 173 -4.03 16.87 -11.76
N ARG A 174 -5.07 16.94 -10.93
CA ARG A 174 -6.27 17.76 -11.23
C ARG A 174 -5.95 19.25 -11.34
N LYS A 175 -5.05 19.77 -10.50
CA LYS A 175 -4.61 21.17 -10.58
C LYS A 175 -3.90 21.44 -11.90
N ARG A 176 -2.91 20.61 -12.26
CA ARG A 176 -2.16 20.73 -13.53
C ARG A 176 -3.06 20.61 -14.75
N ALA A 177 -4.04 19.71 -14.71
CA ALA A 177 -5.02 19.56 -15.80
C ALA A 177 -5.87 20.82 -15.98
N ARG A 178 -6.30 21.47 -14.89
CA ARG A 178 -7.00 22.76 -14.96
C ARG A 178 -6.13 23.87 -15.52
N GLU A 179 -4.90 23.99 -15.02
CA GLU A 179 -3.95 25.00 -15.51
C GLU A 179 -3.68 24.84 -17.01
N ALA A 180 -3.53 23.60 -17.50
CA ALA A 180 -3.37 23.33 -18.93
C ALA A 180 -4.60 23.72 -19.76
N LEU A 181 -5.82 23.49 -19.26
CA LEU A 181 -7.04 23.93 -19.93
C LEU A 181 -7.15 25.45 -19.98
N ASP A 182 -6.82 26.14 -18.88
CA ASP A 182 -6.82 27.60 -18.82
C ASP A 182 -5.83 28.20 -19.84
N ASP A 183 -4.67 27.56 -20.03
CA ASP A 183 -3.68 28.00 -21.01
C ASP A 183 -4.13 27.78 -22.46
N VAL A 184 -4.83 26.67 -22.75
CA VAL A 184 -5.43 26.44 -24.08
C VAL A 184 -6.47 27.52 -24.40
N ILE A 185 -7.32 27.88 -23.43
CA ILE A 185 -8.32 28.94 -23.62
C ILE A 185 -7.64 30.28 -23.91
N LYS A 186 -6.58 30.66 -23.17
CA LYS A 186 -5.83 31.90 -23.44
C LYS A 186 -5.22 31.92 -24.85
N LEU A 187 -4.70 30.80 -25.31
CA LEU A 187 -4.12 30.69 -26.66
C LEU A 187 -5.19 30.80 -27.75
N ASP A 188 -6.36 30.20 -27.54
CA ASP A 188 -7.51 30.30 -28.45
C ASP A 188 -8.01 31.75 -28.57
N GLU A 189 -8.19 32.44 -27.43
CA GLU A 189 -8.59 33.85 -27.41
C GLU A 189 -7.54 34.75 -28.09
N LYS A 190 -6.25 34.50 -27.85
CA LYS A 190 -5.17 35.21 -28.54
C LYS A 190 -5.22 34.96 -30.06
N ALA A 191 -5.36 33.72 -30.49
CA ALA A 191 -5.45 33.37 -31.91
C ALA A 191 -6.63 34.05 -32.60
N LYS A 192 -7.80 34.11 -31.96
CA LYS A 192 -8.97 34.86 -32.46
C LYS A 192 -8.66 36.34 -32.63
N SER A 193 -8.03 36.96 -31.62
CA SER A 193 -7.65 38.38 -31.70
C SER A 193 -6.63 38.69 -32.79
N ASP A 194 -5.66 37.81 -33.03
CA ASP A 194 -4.65 37.96 -34.08
C ASP A 194 -5.28 37.82 -35.50
N VAL A 195 -6.29 36.96 -35.64
CA VAL A 195 -7.07 36.83 -36.88
C VAL A 195 -7.93 38.07 -37.16
N GLU A 196 -8.57 38.65 -36.14
CA GLU A 196 -9.33 39.90 -36.31
C GLU A 196 -8.42 41.09 -36.67
N LEU A 197 -7.24 41.18 -36.04
CA LEU A 197 -6.25 42.23 -36.33
C LEU A 197 -5.68 42.13 -37.75
N SER A 198 -5.48 40.91 -38.26
CA SER A 198 -5.01 40.69 -39.64
C SER A 198 -6.11 40.96 -40.67
N ALA A 199 -7.35 40.52 -40.42
CA ALA A 199 -8.49 40.79 -41.29
C ALA A 199 -8.81 42.30 -41.45
N ASN A 200 -8.56 43.10 -40.41
CA ASN A 200 -8.76 44.56 -40.45
C ASN A 200 -7.63 45.29 -41.21
N ARG A 201 -6.44 44.69 -41.30
CA ARG A 201 -5.28 45.29 -41.98
C ARG A 201 -5.34 45.18 -43.50
N ASP A 202 -6.07 44.20 -44.03
CA ASP A 202 -6.27 43.97 -45.46
C ASP A 202 -7.41 44.81 -46.09
N GLN A 203 -8.15 45.61 -45.31
CA GLN A 203 -9.20 46.52 -45.83
C GLN A 203 -8.73 47.97 -46.08
N LYS A 204 -7.44 48.28 -46.06
CA LYS A 204 -6.96 49.62 -46.47
C LYS A 204 -7.00 49.73 -48.01
N PRO A 205 -7.79 50.66 -48.61
CA PRO A 205 -7.78 50.85 -50.06
C PRO A 205 -6.40 51.29 -50.55
N SER A 206 -5.89 50.56 -51.54
CA SER A 206 -4.68 50.94 -52.28
C SER A 206 -4.96 52.19 -53.13
N LEU A 207 -4.34 53.30 -52.76
CA LEU A 207 -4.02 54.37 -53.70
C LEU A 207 -2.51 54.56 -53.68
N SER A 208 -1.89 54.33 -54.84
CA SER A 208 -0.50 54.65 -55.17
C SER A 208 -0.52 55.67 -56.31
N PRO A 209 0.61 56.30 -56.69
CA PRO A 209 1.65 56.93 -55.87
C PRO A 209 2.01 58.34 -56.42
N ALA A 210 2.68 59.18 -55.62
CA ALA A 210 3.49 60.28 -56.18
C ALA A 210 4.64 60.67 -55.25
N SER A 211 5.85 60.61 -55.82
CA SER A 211 7.11 61.35 -55.62
C SER A 211 7.15 62.39 -54.47
N THR A 212 8.25 62.61 -53.74
CA THR A 212 9.59 62.98 -54.26
C THR A 212 10.62 63.00 -53.11
N ASN A 213 11.89 62.77 -53.46
CA ASN A 213 13.11 62.82 -52.64
C ASN A 213 13.25 64.01 -51.67
N SER A 214 13.95 63.79 -50.55
CA SER A 214 15.22 64.48 -50.27
C SER A 214 15.97 63.88 -49.08
N TYR A 215 17.29 63.89 -49.24
CA TYR A 215 18.34 63.37 -48.37
C TYR A 215 18.50 64.21 -47.10
N GLN A 216 18.97 63.63 -45.99
CA GLN A 216 20.26 64.00 -45.37
C GLN A 216 20.64 63.10 -44.17
N LEU A 217 21.73 62.37 -44.39
CA LEU A 217 22.88 62.04 -43.55
C LEU A 217 22.92 62.49 -42.06
N LYS A 218 23.13 61.52 -41.14
CA LYS A 218 24.22 61.52 -40.13
C LYS A 218 24.32 60.18 -39.36
N LYS A 219 25.49 59.53 -39.47
CA LYS A 219 26.01 58.48 -38.56
C LYS A 219 26.69 59.16 -37.33
N PRO A 220 27.33 58.41 -36.41
CA PRO A 220 26.82 57.38 -35.48
C PRO A 220 27.27 57.68 -34.03
N LYS A 221 26.82 56.91 -33.02
CA LYS A 221 27.72 56.49 -31.91
C LYS A 221 27.10 55.40 -31.03
N ALA A 222 27.93 54.40 -30.74
CA ALA A 222 27.76 53.42 -29.69
C ALA A 222 28.00 54.06 -28.33
N ASP A 223 27.39 53.52 -27.27
CA ASP A 223 28.00 53.39 -25.95
C ASP A 223 27.26 52.31 -25.12
N HIS A 224 28.04 51.34 -24.66
CA HIS A 224 27.81 50.51 -23.46
C HIS A 224 28.30 51.34 -22.24
N PRO A 225 27.92 51.12 -20.95
CA PRO A 225 28.17 49.85 -20.22
C PRO A 225 27.26 49.54 -18.99
N SER A 226 27.60 48.42 -18.34
CA SER A 226 27.50 48.07 -16.89
C SER A 226 26.13 47.87 -16.24
N VAL A 227 25.78 46.62 -15.84
CA VAL A 227 26.23 45.88 -14.63
C VAL A 227 25.72 46.51 -13.31
N LYS A 228 24.81 45.80 -12.65
CA LYS A 228 24.75 45.66 -11.18
C LYS A 228 24.27 44.27 -10.79
N GLN A 229 25.16 43.53 -10.13
CA GLN A 229 24.85 42.45 -9.18
C GLN A 229 24.26 43.07 -7.91
N GLU A 230 23.32 42.39 -7.26
CA GLU A 230 23.25 42.32 -5.79
C GLU A 230 22.88 40.89 -5.39
N HIS A 231 23.66 40.36 -4.45
CA HIS A 231 23.40 39.17 -3.65
C HIS A 231 22.50 39.55 -2.47
#